data_AF-A0A939VTG8-F1
#
_entry.id   AF-A0A939VTG8-F1
#
_cell.length_a   1.000
_cell.length_b   1.000
_cell.length_c   1.000
_cell.angle_alpha   90.00
_cell.angle_beta   90.00
_cell.angle_gamma   90.00
#
_symmetry.space_group_name_H-M   'P 1'
#
loop_
_entity.id
_entity.type
_entity.pdbx_description
1 polymer ?
#
loop_
_entity_poly.entity_id
_entity_poly.type
_entity_poly.pdbx_seq_one_letter_code
_entity_poly.pdbx_strand_id
1 'polypeptide(L)'
;MIPSDHFVRFYNEVFKFLDEKGGLQAYYEEISRHQELHCLELFRSKGLRGVYEYYQKIYKEENCQGAVILNGHELILRMDRCPSLSKALDNDAGVCLKYCLHCPGWTSGVYRKAGLHQIFDLMGVENPRCCEWIYDDRKDAEAKYRELAAKLPKGRLFCNFESSL
;
A
#
# COMPACT_ATOMS: atom_id res chain seq x y z
N MET A 1 -8.86 12.66 22.91
CA MET A 1 -8.66 12.38 21.48
C MET A 1 -7.16 12.40 21.24
N ILE A 2 -6.58 11.33 20.69
CA ILE A 2 -5.15 11.31 20.33
C ILE A 2 -5.01 12.02 18.97
N PRO A 3 -4.09 12.98 18.83
CA PRO A 3 -3.79 13.61 17.54
C PRO A 3 -3.37 12.59 16.45
N SER A 4 -3.74 12.80 15.18
CA SER A 4 -3.51 11.83 14.10
C SER A 4 -2.02 11.57 13.81
N ASP A 5 -1.16 12.55 14.08
CA ASP A 5 0.30 12.43 14.05
C ASP A 5 0.85 11.49 15.13
N HIS A 6 0.26 11.48 16.33
CA HIS A 6 0.66 10.56 17.39
C HIS A 6 0.31 9.10 17.08
N PHE A 7 -0.77 8.86 16.33
CA PHE A 7 -1.13 7.51 15.89
C PHE A 7 -0.06 6.88 14.99
N VAL A 8 0.52 7.66 14.08
CA VAL A 8 1.57 7.17 13.17
C VAL A 8 2.80 6.71 13.95
N ARG A 9 3.22 7.50 14.94
CA ARG A 9 4.35 7.16 15.83
C ARG A 9 4.02 5.95 16.70
N PHE A 10 2.79 5.85 17.20
CA PHE A 10 2.35 4.67 17.97
C PHE A 10 2.37 3.39 17.11
N TYR A 11 1.81 3.41 15.90
CA TYR A 11 1.82 2.24 15.03
C TYR A 11 3.24 1.81 14.65
N ASN A 12 4.16 2.76 14.48
CA ASN A 12 5.57 2.44 14.26
C ASN A 12 6.17 1.59 15.40
N GLU A 13 5.88 1.91 16.66
CA GLU A 13 6.30 1.10 17.81
C GLU A 13 5.61 -0.26 17.86
N VAL A 14 4.31 -0.31 17.57
CA VAL A 14 3.56 -1.57 17.46
C VAL A 14 4.16 -2.45 16.37
N PHE A 15 4.54 -1.89 15.22
CA PHE A 15 5.14 -2.65 14.13
C PHE A 15 6.51 -3.18 14.50
N LYS A 16 7.35 -2.39 15.19
CA LYS A 16 8.64 -2.86 15.73
C LYS A 16 8.45 -4.04 16.68
N PHE A 17 7.53 -3.91 17.64
CA PHE A 17 7.22 -4.98 18.59
C PHE A 17 6.72 -6.25 17.87
N LEU A 18 5.75 -6.11 16.96
CA LEU A 18 5.19 -7.25 16.25
C LEU A 18 6.19 -7.90 15.29
N ASP A 19 7.09 -7.13 14.67
CA ASP A 19 8.15 -7.67 13.82
C ASP A 19 9.12 -8.54 14.64
N GLU A 20 9.53 -8.05 15.81
CA GLU A 20 10.37 -8.80 16.74
C GLU A 20 9.71 -10.12 17.20
N LYS A 21 8.37 -10.13 17.35
CA LYS A 21 7.61 -11.33 17.73
C LYS A 21 7.14 -12.19 16.55
N GLY A 22 7.44 -11.81 15.32
CA GLY A 22 6.95 -12.50 14.10
C GLY A 22 5.44 -12.37 13.86
N GLY A 23 4.75 -11.46 14.54
CA GLY A 23 3.30 -11.24 14.44
C GLY A 23 2.87 -10.19 13.41
N LEU A 24 3.81 -9.48 12.78
CA LEU A 24 3.50 -8.34 11.92
C LEU A 24 2.66 -8.71 10.68
N GLN A 25 2.94 -9.87 10.07
CA GLN A 25 2.20 -10.34 8.90
C GLN A 25 0.73 -10.63 9.26
N ALA A 26 0.50 -11.39 10.33
CA ALA A 26 -0.86 -11.73 10.80
C ALA A 26 -1.66 -10.46 11.18
N TYR A 27 -0.99 -9.46 11.75
CA TYR A 27 -1.59 -8.17 12.04
C TYR A 27 -2.07 -7.45 10.77
N TYR A 28 -1.25 -7.41 9.71
CA TYR A 28 -1.66 -6.80 8.44
C TYR A 28 -2.79 -7.57 7.74
N GLU A 29 -2.77 -8.89 7.80
CA GLU A 29 -3.85 -9.73 7.27
C GLU A 29 -5.18 -9.44 7.98
N GLU A 30 -5.15 -9.26 9.30
CA GLU A 30 -6.34 -8.92 10.07
C GLU A 30 -6.84 -7.51 9.75
N ILE A 31 -5.95 -6.53 9.53
CA ILE A 31 -6.36 -5.22 9.02
C ILE A 31 -6.99 -5.35 7.62
N SER A 32 -6.38 -6.13 6.72
CA SER A 32 -6.92 -6.37 5.38
C SER A 32 -8.33 -6.93 5.45
N ARG A 33 -8.56 -7.92 6.33
CA ARG A 33 -9.88 -8.52 6.57
C ARG A 33 -10.91 -7.48 7.02
N HIS A 34 -10.53 -6.56 7.89
CA HIS A 34 -11.43 -5.47 8.32
C HIS A 34 -11.69 -4.46 7.19
N GLN A 35 -10.69 -4.16 6.36
CA GLN A 35 -10.85 -3.22 5.23
C GLN A 35 -11.80 -3.71 4.15
N GLU A 36 -12.10 -5.01 4.11
CA GLU A 36 -13.16 -5.53 3.25
C GLU A 36 -14.51 -4.88 3.54
N LEU A 37 -14.83 -4.59 4.80
CA LEU A 37 -16.09 -3.95 5.21
C LEU A 37 -16.24 -2.54 4.66
N HIS A 38 -15.13 -1.88 4.34
CA HIS A 38 -15.12 -0.49 3.92
C HIS A 38 -15.03 -0.33 2.41
N CYS A 39 -14.29 -1.22 1.73
CA CYS A 39 -13.87 -0.97 0.34
C CYS A 39 -14.23 -2.08 -0.64
N LEU A 40 -14.44 -3.32 -0.19
CA LEU A 40 -14.52 -4.47 -1.10
C LEU A 40 -15.71 -4.39 -2.05
N GLU A 41 -16.89 -3.99 -1.56
CA GLU A 41 -18.09 -3.85 -2.38
C GLU A 41 -17.91 -2.77 -3.46
N LEU A 42 -17.34 -1.62 -3.09
CA LEU A 42 -17.04 -0.54 -4.04
C LEU A 42 -16.06 -1.00 -5.13
N PHE A 43 -15.01 -1.72 -4.74
CA PHE A 43 -13.99 -2.18 -5.69
C PHE A 43 -14.53 -3.27 -6.61
N ARG A 44 -15.36 -4.19 -6.11
CA ARG A 44 -16.02 -5.21 -6.94
C ARG A 44 -17.02 -4.63 -7.92
N SER A 45 -17.84 -3.69 -7.46
CA SER A 45 -18.94 -3.14 -8.25
C SER A 45 -18.45 -2.19 -9.35
N LYS A 46 -17.35 -1.47 -9.11
CA LYS A 46 -16.84 -0.45 -10.04
C LYS A 46 -15.44 -0.71 -10.58
N GLY A 47 -14.79 -1.81 -10.21
CA GLY A 47 -13.40 -2.11 -10.60
C GLY A 47 -12.44 -0.97 -10.24
N LEU A 48 -11.52 -0.64 -11.16
CA LEU A 48 -10.54 0.45 -11.02
C LEU A 48 -11.18 1.81 -10.76
N ARG A 49 -12.40 2.06 -11.26
CA ARG A 49 -13.12 3.31 -10.98
C ARG A 49 -13.48 3.41 -9.49
N GLY A 50 -13.87 2.31 -8.86
CA GLY A 50 -14.15 2.26 -7.43
C GLY A 50 -12.91 2.54 -6.59
N VAL A 51 -11.77 1.98 -7.00
CA VAL A 51 -10.47 2.26 -6.34
C VAL A 51 -10.07 3.72 -6.53
N TYR A 52 -10.22 4.27 -7.74
CA TYR A 52 -9.96 5.68 -8.03
C TYR A 52 -10.79 6.61 -7.13
N GLU A 53 -12.11 6.39 -7.02
CA GLU A 53 -13.00 7.18 -6.18
C GLU A 53 -12.60 7.13 -4.70
N TYR A 54 -12.24 5.94 -4.20
CA TYR A 54 -11.75 5.77 -2.83
C TYR A 54 -10.45 6.56 -2.59
N TYR A 55 -9.44 6.41 -3.45
CA TYR A 55 -8.16 7.09 -3.24
C TYR A 55 -8.23 8.60 -3.47
N GLN A 56 -9.11 9.10 -4.33
CA GLN A 56 -9.37 10.55 -4.43
C GLN A 56 -9.82 11.12 -3.09
N LYS A 57 -10.71 10.42 -2.39
CA LYS A 57 -11.14 10.79 -1.04
C LYS A 57 -9.99 10.73 -0.04
N ILE A 58 -9.26 9.61 0.01
CA ILE A 58 -8.13 9.43 0.94
C ILE A 58 -7.04 10.47 0.71
N TYR A 59 -6.65 10.74 -0.54
CA TYR A 59 -5.62 11.74 -0.85
C TYR A 59 -6.01 13.13 -0.34
N LYS A 60 -7.29 13.48 -0.40
CA LYS A 60 -7.80 14.74 0.12
C LYS A 60 -7.83 14.77 1.65
N GLU A 61 -8.34 13.71 2.29
CA GLU A 61 -8.50 13.64 3.75
C GLU A 61 -7.16 13.55 4.50
N GLU A 62 -6.21 12.81 3.95
CA GLU A 62 -4.86 12.62 4.51
C GLU A 62 -3.86 13.69 4.04
N ASN A 63 -4.30 14.64 3.20
CA ASN A 63 -3.46 15.67 2.58
C ASN A 63 -2.20 15.09 1.90
N CYS A 64 -2.41 14.02 1.13
CA CYS A 64 -1.34 13.32 0.42
C CYS A 64 -0.72 14.19 -0.67
N GLN A 65 0.61 14.15 -0.81
CA GLN A 65 1.31 14.77 -1.92
C GLN A 65 1.62 13.71 -2.98
N GLY A 66 0.96 13.80 -4.13
CA GLY A 66 1.11 12.83 -5.20
C GLY A 66 -0.01 12.94 -6.24
N ALA A 67 -0.27 11.84 -6.94
CA ALA A 67 -1.33 11.78 -7.94
C ALA A 67 -2.02 10.40 -7.96
N VAL A 68 -3.31 10.41 -8.28
CA VAL A 68 -4.13 9.23 -8.55
C VAL A 68 -4.55 9.32 -10.02
N ILE A 69 -4.04 8.42 -10.87
CA ILE A 69 -4.16 8.50 -12.33
C ILE A 69 -4.86 7.25 -12.84
N LEU A 70 -6.03 7.41 -13.45
CA LEU A 70 -6.81 6.30 -14.04
C LEU A 70 -6.72 6.36 -15.57
N ASN A 71 -6.15 5.31 -16.18
CA ASN A 71 -5.88 5.19 -17.61
C ASN A 71 -6.39 3.85 -18.15
N GLY A 72 -7.69 3.77 -18.50
CA GLY A 72 -8.29 2.55 -19.04
C GLY A 72 -8.18 1.39 -18.04
N HIS A 73 -7.35 0.39 -18.37
CA HIS A 73 -7.09 -0.84 -17.59
C HIS A 73 -6.00 -0.68 -16.51
N GLU A 74 -5.53 0.55 -16.26
CA GLU A 74 -4.48 0.85 -15.28
C GLU A 74 -4.94 1.98 -14.34
N LEU A 75 -4.70 1.80 -13.05
CA LEU A 75 -4.73 2.86 -12.05
C LEU A 75 -3.35 2.98 -11.40
N ILE A 76 -2.82 4.20 -11.35
CA ILE A 76 -1.53 4.51 -10.74
C ILE A 76 -1.76 5.39 -9.51
N LEU A 77 -1.24 4.96 -8.36
CA LEU A 77 -1.14 5.78 -7.16
C LEU A 77 0.33 6.17 -6.98
N ARG A 78 0.66 7.42 -7.34
CA ARG A 78 1.98 7.97 -7.10
C ARG A 78 1.97 8.75 -5.81
N MET A 79 2.94 8.49 -4.94
CA MET A 79 3.16 9.22 -3.71
C MET A 79 4.51 9.94 -3.80
N ASP A 80 4.48 11.26 -3.89
CA ASP A 80 5.66 12.12 -3.98
C ASP A 80 6.18 12.50 -2.57
N ARG A 81 5.30 12.47 -1.55
CA ARG A 81 5.64 12.52 -0.12
C ARG A 81 4.59 11.80 0.74
N CYS A 82 4.93 10.60 1.22
CA CYS A 82 4.07 9.78 2.07
C CYS A 82 3.87 10.45 3.44
N PRO A 83 2.63 10.78 3.86
CA PRO A 83 2.38 11.46 5.13
C PRO A 83 2.75 10.58 6.32
N SER A 84 2.49 9.27 6.24
CA SER A 84 2.77 8.32 7.31
C SER A 84 4.27 8.09 7.49
N LEU A 85 4.99 7.74 6.43
CA LEU A 85 6.44 7.49 6.54
C LEU A 85 7.20 8.76 6.93
N SER A 86 6.81 9.93 6.38
CA SER A 86 7.45 11.21 6.76
C SER A 86 7.36 11.48 8.27
N LYS A 87 6.21 11.18 8.89
CA LYS A 87 6.01 11.34 10.35
C LYS A 87 6.73 10.26 11.16
N ALA A 88 6.85 9.04 10.63
CA ALA A 88 7.58 7.96 11.28
C ALA A 88 9.11 8.20 11.26
N LEU A 89 9.63 8.82 10.20
CA LEU A 89 11.01 9.28 10.10
C LEU A 89 11.28 10.52 10.98
N ASP A 90 10.29 11.39 11.15
CA ASP A 90 10.32 12.51 12.10
C ASP A 90 10.02 12.02 13.53
N ASN A 91 10.85 11.12 14.03
CA ASN A 91 10.76 10.50 15.34
C ASN A 91 12.15 10.06 15.85
N ASP A 92 12.38 10.16 17.15
CA ASP A 92 13.65 9.78 17.79
C ASP A 92 13.75 8.28 18.09
N ALA A 93 12.64 7.55 18.07
CA ALA A 93 12.60 6.10 18.29
C ALA A 93 13.02 5.26 17.06
N GLY A 94 13.33 5.89 15.93
CA GLY A 94 13.65 5.22 14.67
C GLY A 94 12.44 4.50 14.03
N VAL A 95 12.52 4.27 12.72
CA VAL A 95 11.45 3.67 11.93
C VAL A 95 11.53 2.13 11.89
N CYS A 96 10.38 1.45 11.92
CA CYS A 96 10.32 0.01 11.64
C CYS A 96 10.83 -0.27 10.22
N LEU A 97 11.80 -1.19 10.05
CA LEU A 97 12.36 -1.50 8.72
C LEU A 97 11.31 -2.07 7.75
N LYS A 98 10.24 -2.66 8.28
CA LYS A 98 9.09 -3.18 7.53
C LYS A 98 7.89 -2.23 7.53
N TYR A 99 8.09 -0.97 7.90
CA TYR A 99 7.01 0.01 8.01
C TYR A 99 6.18 0.09 6.73
N CYS A 100 6.82 0.24 5.57
CA CYS A 100 6.12 0.43 4.30
C CYS A 100 5.28 -0.78 3.86
N LEU A 101 5.49 -1.98 4.44
CA LEU A 101 4.68 -3.16 4.14
C LEU A 101 3.24 -3.02 4.65
N HIS A 102 2.93 -2.07 5.53
CA HIS A 102 1.55 -1.85 5.98
C HIS A 102 0.60 -1.51 4.82
N CYS A 103 1.05 -0.74 3.82
CA CYS A 103 0.24 -0.37 2.65
C CYS A 103 -0.22 -1.60 1.86
N PRO A 104 0.69 -2.40 1.25
CA PRO A 104 0.28 -3.63 0.58
C PRO A 104 -0.33 -4.66 1.54
N GLY A 105 0.03 -4.62 2.83
CA GLY A 105 -0.49 -5.50 3.86
C GLY A 105 -2.02 -5.43 3.98
N TRP A 106 -2.60 -4.23 4.00
CA TRP A 106 -4.06 -4.10 4.07
C TRP A 106 -4.74 -4.15 2.69
N THR A 107 -4.09 -3.66 1.62
CA THR A 107 -4.74 -3.56 0.30
C THR A 107 -4.76 -4.87 -0.49
N SER A 108 -3.71 -5.68 -0.39
CA SER A 108 -3.46 -6.80 -1.31
C SER A 108 -4.58 -7.85 -1.30
N GLY A 109 -5.08 -8.19 -0.12
CA GLY A 109 -6.19 -9.12 0.07
C GLY A 109 -7.50 -8.59 -0.52
N VAL A 110 -7.82 -7.32 -0.25
CA VAL A 110 -9.02 -6.65 -0.76
C VAL A 110 -9.01 -6.60 -2.30
N TYR A 111 -7.90 -6.20 -2.91
CA TYR A 111 -7.77 -6.18 -4.37
C TYR A 111 -7.89 -7.56 -4.97
N ARG A 112 -7.22 -8.56 -4.40
CA ARG A 112 -7.31 -9.95 -4.89
C ARG A 112 -8.76 -10.44 -4.87
N LYS A 113 -9.50 -10.16 -3.79
CA LYS A 113 -10.93 -10.50 -3.66
C LYS A 113 -11.84 -9.69 -4.60
N ALA A 114 -11.40 -8.51 -5.05
CA ALA A 114 -12.07 -7.70 -6.04
C ALA A 114 -11.72 -8.06 -7.50
N GLY A 115 -10.79 -9.02 -7.71
CA GLY A 115 -10.32 -9.37 -9.05
C GLY A 115 -9.32 -8.36 -9.63
N LEU A 116 -8.62 -7.61 -8.77
CA LEU A 116 -7.64 -6.59 -9.15
C LEU A 116 -6.22 -7.03 -8.81
N HIS A 117 -5.27 -6.58 -9.63
CA HIS A 117 -3.88 -7.02 -9.64
C HIS A 117 -2.94 -5.86 -9.32
N GLN A 118 -2.22 -5.96 -8.21
CA GLN A 118 -1.42 -4.88 -7.64
C GLN A 118 0.07 -5.13 -7.83
N ILE A 119 0.83 -4.10 -8.21
CA ILE A 119 2.29 -3.99 -8.08
C ILE A 119 2.61 -2.76 -7.25
N PHE A 120 3.47 -2.90 -6.24
CA PHE A 120 3.89 -1.82 -5.36
C PHE A 120 5.41 -1.67 -5.38
N ASP A 121 5.92 -0.50 -5.77
CA ASP A 121 7.29 -0.08 -5.52
C ASP A 121 7.37 0.72 -4.22
N LEU A 122 7.93 0.10 -3.18
CA LEU A 122 8.03 0.68 -1.84
C LEU A 122 9.20 1.67 -1.69
N MET A 123 10.13 1.72 -2.65
CA MET A 123 11.31 2.61 -2.74
C MET A 123 12.25 2.71 -1.52
N GLY A 124 12.00 1.98 -0.43
CA GLY A 124 12.81 1.92 0.78
C GLY A 124 12.31 2.83 1.91
N VAL A 125 12.58 2.44 3.15
CA VAL A 125 12.05 3.11 4.35
C VAL A 125 12.62 4.52 4.60
N GLU A 126 13.79 4.83 4.03
CA GLU A 126 14.42 6.16 4.10
C GLU A 126 13.86 7.15 3.05
N ASN A 127 13.03 6.66 2.13
CA ASN A 127 12.50 7.46 1.03
C ASN A 127 10.98 7.52 1.14
N PRO A 128 10.38 8.66 1.54
CA PRO A 128 8.94 8.81 1.68
C PRO A 128 8.23 8.95 0.33
N ARG A 129 8.61 8.12 -0.65
CA ARG A 129 8.02 8.03 -1.98
C ARG A 129 7.68 6.59 -2.25
N CYS A 130 6.58 6.37 -2.95
CA CYS A 130 6.20 5.05 -3.41
C CYS A 130 5.32 5.16 -4.65
N CYS A 131 5.19 4.07 -5.38
CA CYS A 131 4.30 4.01 -6.53
C CYS A 131 3.60 2.67 -6.56
N GLU A 132 2.30 2.71 -6.80
CA GLU A 132 1.45 1.55 -6.91
C GLU A 132 0.77 1.54 -8.27
N TRP A 133 0.75 0.38 -8.91
CA TRP A 133 0.01 0.11 -10.13
C TRP A 133 -1.04 -0.95 -9.84
N ILE A 134 -2.25 -0.72 -10.32
CA ILE A 134 -3.38 -1.62 -10.15
C ILE A 134 -4.02 -1.83 -11.51
N TYR A 135 -4.20 -3.09 -11.89
CA TYR A 135 -4.83 -3.49 -13.14
C TYR A 135 -6.05 -4.35 -12.88
N ASP A 136 -7.02 -4.29 -13.79
CA ASP A 136 -8.16 -5.20 -13.86
C ASP A 136 -7.88 -6.44 -14.73
N ASP A 137 -6.81 -6.42 -15.53
CA ASP A 137 -6.29 -7.58 -16.25
C ASP A 137 -4.95 -8.07 -15.67
N ARG A 138 -4.86 -9.38 -15.45
CA ARG A 138 -3.67 -10.02 -14.87
C ARG A 138 -2.45 -9.97 -15.78
N LYS A 139 -2.62 -10.13 -17.10
CA LYS A 139 -1.50 -10.18 -18.04
C LYS A 139 -0.82 -8.82 -18.13
N ASP A 140 -1.60 -7.74 -18.09
CA ASP A 140 -1.08 -6.38 -18.06
C ASP A 140 -0.28 -6.12 -16.77
N ALA A 141 -0.81 -6.56 -15.62
CA ALA A 141 -0.09 -6.49 -14.34
C ALA A 141 1.23 -7.26 -14.37
N GLU A 142 1.24 -8.49 -14.89
CA GLU A 142 2.44 -9.32 -15.01
C GLU A 142 3.45 -8.72 -15.99
N ALA A 143 2.99 -8.11 -17.09
CA ALA A 143 3.85 -7.40 -18.03
C ALA A 143 4.51 -6.20 -17.35
N LYS A 144 3.74 -5.40 -16.59
CA LYS A 144 4.28 -4.28 -15.82
C LYS A 144 5.28 -4.73 -14.77
N TYR A 145 4.97 -5.80 -14.04
CA TYR A 145 5.89 -6.36 -13.05
C TYR A 145 7.23 -6.76 -13.67
N ARG A 146 7.22 -7.50 -14.79
CA ARG A 146 8.45 -7.87 -15.51
C ARG A 146 9.24 -6.65 -15.97
N GLU A 147 8.56 -5.63 -16.49
CA GLU A 147 9.19 -4.37 -16.90
C GLU A 147 9.94 -3.69 -15.75
N LEU A 148 9.30 -3.62 -14.57
CA LEU A 148 9.88 -3.00 -13.37
C LEU A 148 10.97 -3.87 -12.75
N ALA A 149 10.75 -5.18 -12.63
CA ALA A 149 11.69 -6.13 -12.04
C ALA A 149 13.01 -6.23 -12.82
N ALA A 150 12.99 -5.96 -14.13
CA ALA A 150 14.20 -5.89 -14.94
C ALA A 150 15.07 -4.65 -14.65
N LYS A 151 14.49 -3.60 -14.06
CA LYS A 151 15.14 -2.29 -13.83
C LYS A 151 15.46 -2.02 -12.36
N LEU A 152 14.73 -2.65 -11.44
CA LEU A 152 14.77 -2.36 -10.02
C LEU A 152 15.51 -3.46 -9.23
N PRO A 153 16.10 -3.10 -8.06
CA PRO A 153 16.69 -4.08 -7.17
C PRO A 153 15.71 -5.17 -6.73
N LYS A 154 16.20 -6.41 -6.54
CA LYS A 154 15.41 -7.51 -5.99
C LYS A 154 14.84 -7.15 -4.61
N GLY A 155 13.60 -7.57 -4.34
CA GLY A 155 12.91 -7.31 -3.07
C GLY A 155 12.32 -5.90 -2.92
N ARG A 156 12.48 -5.03 -3.93
CA ARG A 156 11.88 -3.68 -3.93
C ARG A 156 10.38 -3.68 -4.28
N LEU A 157 9.97 -4.64 -5.10
CA LEU A 157 8.59 -4.77 -5.57
C LEU A 157 7.80 -5.75 -4.69
N PHE A 158 6.56 -5.39 -4.43
CA PHE A 158 5.52 -6.28 -3.91
C PHE A 158 4.46 -6.49 -4.99
N CYS A 159 3.86 -7.68 -5.09
CA CYS A 159 2.67 -7.89 -5.90
C CYS A 159 1.70 -8.88 -5.25
N ASN A 160 0.43 -8.85 -5.67
CA ASN A 160 -0.62 -9.71 -5.10
C ASN A 160 -0.99 -10.92 -5.99
N PHE A 161 -0.24 -11.19 -7.05
CA PHE A 161 -0.54 -12.26 -8.03
C PHE A 161 0.58 -13.27 -8.25
N GLU A 162 1.76 -13.05 -7.65
CA GLU A 162 2.73 -14.12 -7.44
C GLU A 162 2.35 -14.89 -6.17
N SER A 163 2.48 -16.22 -6.21
CA SER A 163 2.41 -17.03 -5.00
C SER A 163 3.54 -16.57 -4.09
N SER A 164 3.21 -16.22 -2.85
CA SER A 164 4.16 -15.83 -1.81
C SER A 164 5.37 -16.77 -1.81
N LEU A 165 6.57 -16.18 -1.74
CA LEU A 165 7.82 -16.89 -1.41
C LEU A 165 7.64 -17.81 -0.20
#